data_AF-A0A953W4Q8-F1
#
_entry.id   AF-A0A953W4Q8-F1
#
_cell.length_a   1.000
_cell.length_b   1.000
_cell.length_c   1.000
_cell.angle_alpha   90.00
_cell.angle_beta   90.00
_cell.angle_gamma   90.00
#
_symmetry.space_group_name_H-M   'P 1'
#
loop_
_entity.id
_entity.type
_entity.pdbx_description
1 polymer ?
#
loop_
_entity_poly.entity_id
_entity_poly.type
_entity_poly.pdbx_seq_one_letter_code
_entity_poly.pdbx_strand_id
1 'polypeptide(L)'
;MREIIFDTETTGLDPSTGDRLVEIGCIEMVNRVTTGKTWHCYFNPERGMPPDAERIHGLSDAFLADKPLFHAKAREFLDFIADSPLVAHNAGFDFGFINAELTRCGMEPVSTDRMIDTVAMARARHPGAKNSLDALCTRYGIDRSHRTLHGALL
;
A
#
# COMPACT_ATOMS: atom_id res chain seq x y z
N MET A 1 2.94 -1.64 -21.70
CA MET A 1 2.55 -2.42 -20.51
C MET A 1 2.15 -1.44 -19.41
N ARG A 2 0.97 -1.65 -18.81
CA ARG A 2 0.46 -0.86 -17.68
C ARG A 2 0.79 -1.58 -16.39
N GLU A 3 1.23 -0.86 -15.36
CA GLU A 3 1.55 -1.36 -14.02
C GLU A 3 0.97 -0.38 -12.99
N ILE A 4 0.58 -0.88 -11.82
CA ILE A 4 0.16 -0.06 -10.69
C ILE A 4 1.21 -0.16 -9.60
N ILE A 5 1.79 0.98 -9.22
CA ILE A 5 2.64 1.09 -8.05
C ILE A 5 1.73 1.47 -6.90
N PHE A 6 1.84 0.78 -5.77
CA PHE A 6 1.00 1.05 -4.63
C PHE A 6 1.70 0.79 -3.30
N ASP A 7 1.12 1.35 -2.25
CA ASP A 7 1.56 1.23 -0.86
C ASP A 7 0.32 1.27 0.04
N THR A 8 0.40 0.68 1.24
CA THR A 8 -0.71 0.64 2.20
C THR A 8 -0.24 1.02 3.59
N GLU A 9 -1.11 1.74 4.32
CA GLU A 9 -0.94 1.93 5.77
C GLU A 9 -2.05 1.16 6.49
N THR A 10 -1.72 0.62 7.65
CA THR A 10 -2.61 -0.30 8.38
C THR A 10 -2.56 -0.05 9.87
N THR A 11 -3.55 -0.55 10.61
CA THR A 11 -3.58 -0.45 12.07
C THR A 11 -2.51 -1.32 12.76
N GLY A 12 -1.76 -2.15 12.03
CA GLY A 12 -0.84 -3.11 12.64
C GLY A 12 -0.02 -3.86 11.60
N LEU A 13 0.16 -5.17 11.79
CA LEU A 13 1.04 -5.96 10.92
C LEU A 13 0.41 -7.25 10.39
N ASP A 14 -0.71 -7.69 10.95
CA ASP A 14 -1.30 -8.97 10.59
C ASP A 14 -2.83 -8.90 10.50
N PRO A 15 -3.41 -8.98 9.29
CA PRO A 15 -4.86 -8.92 9.11
C PRO A 15 -5.58 -10.12 9.74
N SER A 16 -4.90 -11.24 9.98
CA SER A 16 -5.47 -12.42 10.65
C SER A 16 -5.73 -12.17 12.14
N THR A 17 -4.99 -11.24 12.75
CA THR A 17 -5.20 -10.79 14.13
C THR A 17 -6.25 -9.68 14.26
N GLY A 18 -6.89 -9.31 13.14
CA GLY A 18 -7.92 -8.28 13.10
C GLY A 18 -7.40 -6.90 12.68
N ASP A 19 -6.13 -6.76 12.31
CA ASP A 19 -5.62 -5.51 11.76
C ASP A 19 -6.32 -5.15 10.44
N ARG A 20 -6.40 -3.84 10.18
CA ARG A 20 -7.21 -3.25 9.11
C ARG A 20 -6.35 -2.33 8.27
N LEU A 21 -6.64 -2.30 6.97
CA LEU A 21 -6.09 -1.31 6.04
C LEU A 21 -6.77 0.05 6.28
N VAL A 22 -5.99 1.12 6.41
CA VAL A 22 -6.48 2.48 6.70
C VAL A 22 -6.12 3.50 5.64
N GLU A 23 -5.12 3.22 4.81
CA GLU A 23 -4.76 4.04 3.65
C GLU A 23 -4.28 3.14 2.53
N ILE A 24 -4.57 3.53 1.29
CA ILE A 24 -3.99 2.94 0.09
C ILE A 24 -3.77 4.02 -0.95
N GLY A 25 -2.56 4.09 -1.45
CA GLY A 25 -2.14 4.99 -2.53
C GLY A 25 -1.74 4.16 -3.73
N CYS A 26 -2.23 4.54 -4.90
CA CYS A 26 -1.95 3.86 -6.16
C CYS A 26 -1.58 4.87 -7.24
N ILE A 27 -0.54 4.58 -8.02
CA ILE A 27 -0.05 5.38 -9.13
C ILE A 27 -0.05 4.50 -10.39
N GLU A 28 -0.65 5.01 -11.46
CA GLU A 28 -0.62 4.35 -12.76
C GLU A 28 0.67 4.67 -13.51
N MET A 29 1.30 3.62 -14.04
CA MET A 29 2.47 3.71 -14.88
C MET A 29 2.23 2.95 -16.19
N VAL A 30 2.63 3.54 -17.31
CA VAL A 30 2.59 2.89 -18.64
C VAL A 30 3.95 3.01 -19.28
N ASN A 31 4.53 1.87 -19.67
CA ASN A 31 5.87 1.80 -20.27
C ASN A 31 6.93 2.50 -19.40
N ARG A 32 6.85 2.32 -18.08
CA ARG A 32 7.76 2.90 -17.07
C ARG A 32 7.68 4.43 -16.93
N VAL A 33 6.61 5.04 -17.42
CA VAL A 33 6.34 6.48 -17.27
C VAL A 33 5.03 6.66 -16.52
N THR A 34 5.01 7.50 -15.49
CA THR A 34 3.80 7.82 -14.73
C THR A 34 2.79 8.54 -15.64
N THR A 35 1.53 8.12 -15.60
CA THR A 35 0.48 8.75 -16.43
C THR A 35 -0.13 9.97 -15.77
N GLY A 36 0.16 10.18 -14.48
CA GLY A 36 -0.50 11.18 -13.63
C GLY A 36 -1.82 10.71 -13.03
N LYS A 37 -2.35 9.55 -13.45
CA LYS A 37 -3.53 8.97 -12.79
C LYS A 37 -3.13 8.34 -11.47
N THR A 38 -3.83 8.75 -10.42
CA THR A 38 -3.69 8.20 -9.08
C THR A 38 -5.04 7.77 -8.55
N TRP A 39 -5.01 6.84 -7.59
CA TRP A 39 -6.15 6.51 -6.77
C TRP A 39 -5.69 6.45 -5.32
N HIS A 40 -6.35 7.17 -4.44
CA HIS A 40 -5.91 7.36 -3.07
C HIS A 40 -7.14 7.41 -2.17
N CYS A 41 -7.15 6.57 -1.14
CA CYS A 41 -8.25 6.50 -0.20
C CYS A 41 -7.74 6.27 1.23
N TYR A 42 -8.46 6.86 2.17
CA TYR A 42 -8.39 6.55 3.59
C TYR A 42 -9.64 5.80 4.02
N PHE A 43 -9.52 4.94 5.02
CA PHE A 43 -10.63 4.13 5.51
C PHE A 43 -10.79 4.18 7.01
N ASN A 44 -12.04 4.17 7.47
CA ASN A 44 -12.35 3.89 8.86
C ASN A 44 -12.13 2.39 9.12
N PRO A 45 -11.23 2.00 10.04
CA PRO A 45 -10.94 0.59 10.32
C PRO A 45 -11.96 -0.07 11.26
N GLU A 46 -12.94 0.67 11.79
CA GLU A 46 -13.91 0.17 12.79
C GLU A 46 -13.26 -0.44 14.04
N ARG A 47 -12.06 0.05 14.37
CA ARG A 47 -11.30 -0.30 15.58
C ARG A 47 -10.41 0.87 15.97
N GLY A 48 -9.88 0.82 17.19
CA GLY A 48 -8.89 1.79 17.64
C GLY A 48 -7.54 1.62 16.94
N MET A 49 -6.91 2.76 16.63
CA MET A 49 -5.59 2.89 16.08
C MET A 49 -4.53 2.69 17.17
N PRO A 50 -3.63 1.69 17.03
CA PRO A 50 -2.53 1.53 17.96
C PRO A 50 -1.56 2.72 17.92
N PRO A 51 -1.08 3.22 19.07
CA PRO A 51 -0.16 4.37 19.13
C PRO A 51 1.16 4.17 18.37
N ASP A 52 1.62 2.92 18.22
CA ASP A 52 2.83 2.62 17.46
C ASP A 52 2.63 2.77 15.96
N ALA A 53 1.45 2.38 15.44
CA ALA A 53 1.09 2.57 14.03
C ALA A 53 0.87 4.07 13.73
N GLU A 54 0.12 4.78 14.58
CA GLU A 54 -0.05 6.23 14.46
C GLU A 54 1.28 6.99 14.46
N ARG A 55 2.29 6.55 15.24
CA ARG A 55 3.62 7.19 15.23
C ARG A 55 4.36 7.03 13.90
N ILE A 56 4.05 6.00 13.12
CA ILE A 56 4.70 5.69 11.85
C ILE A 56 4.09 6.53 10.71
N HIS A 57 2.76 6.47 10.56
CA HIS A 57 2.05 7.08 9.43
C HIS A 57 1.24 8.34 9.80
N GLY A 58 1.07 8.64 11.10
CA GLY A 58 0.39 9.86 11.58
C GLY A 58 -1.13 9.87 11.44
N LEU A 59 -1.76 8.71 11.20
CA LEU A 59 -3.21 8.61 11.01
C LEU A 59 -3.86 8.27 12.34
N SER A 60 -4.56 9.24 12.93
CA SER A 60 -5.24 9.08 14.21
C SER A 60 -6.65 8.52 14.06
N ASP A 61 -7.19 7.96 15.14
CA ASP A 61 -8.61 7.54 15.20
C ASP A 61 -9.56 8.67 14.81
N ALA A 62 -9.29 9.89 15.29
CA ALA A 62 -10.10 11.06 14.99
C ALA A 62 -10.08 11.41 13.49
N PHE A 63 -8.93 11.25 12.83
CA PHE A 63 -8.82 11.47 11.39
C PHE A 63 -9.54 10.40 10.57
N LEU A 64 -9.52 9.14 11.02
CA LEU A 64 -10.10 8.02 10.28
C LEU A 64 -11.60 7.84 10.54
N ALA A 65 -12.15 8.42 11.62
CA ALA A 65 -13.53 8.20 12.05
C ALA A 65 -14.60 8.57 11.00
N ASP A 66 -14.36 9.61 10.19
CA ASP A 66 -15.30 10.09 9.16
C ASP A 66 -15.01 9.53 7.76
N LYS A 67 -13.98 8.70 7.61
CA LYS A 67 -13.59 8.09 6.33
C LYS A 67 -14.54 6.95 5.95
N PRO A 68 -14.69 6.67 4.65
CA PRO A 68 -15.53 5.54 4.21
C PRO A 68 -14.99 4.21 4.75
N LEU A 69 -15.86 3.21 4.84
CA LEU A 69 -15.43 1.83 5.02
C LEU A 69 -14.87 1.28 3.70
N PHE A 70 -13.97 0.29 3.78
CA PHE A 70 -13.34 -0.30 2.60
C PHE A 70 -14.36 -0.78 1.55
N HIS A 71 -15.46 -1.41 2.00
CA HIS A 71 -16.50 -1.94 1.10
C HIS A 71 -17.14 -0.87 0.19
N ALA A 72 -17.16 0.40 0.63
CA ALA A 72 -17.72 1.51 -0.15
C ALA A 72 -16.83 1.89 -1.35
N LYS A 73 -15.56 1.48 -1.34
CA LYS A 73 -14.54 1.82 -2.34
C LYS A 73 -13.91 0.61 -3.01
N ALA A 74 -14.18 -0.59 -2.51
CA ALA A 74 -13.60 -1.84 -3.04
C ALA A 74 -13.82 -2.01 -4.55
N ARG A 75 -15.00 -1.67 -5.08
CA ARG A 75 -15.25 -1.75 -6.53
C ARG A 75 -14.43 -0.74 -7.32
N GLU A 76 -14.36 0.51 -6.84
CA GLU A 76 -13.56 1.57 -7.45
C GLU A 76 -12.07 1.22 -7.47
N PHE A 77 -11.57 0.62 -6.39
CA PHE A 77 -10.22 0.08 -6.31
C PHE A 77 -9.98 -1.01 -7.36
N LEU A 78 -10.84 -2.03 -7.43
CA LEU A 78 -10.74 -3.12 -8.40
C LEU A 78 -10.77 -2.62 -9.85
N ASP A 79 -11.64 -1.64 -10.13
CA ASP A 79 -11.72 -1.00 -11.46
C ASP A 79 -10.45 -0.21 -11.79
N PHE A 80 -9.83 0.47 -10.81
CA PHE A 80 -8.57 1.17 -11.01
C PHE A 80 -7.41 0.21 -11.30
N ILE A 81 -7.28 -0.88 -10.54
CA ILE A 81 -6.18 -1.84 -10.75
C ILE A 81 -6.40 -2.73 -11.97
N ALA A 82 -7.67 -2.95 -12.37
CA ALA A 82 -8.07 -3.84 -13.46
C ALA A 82 -7.29 -5.16 -13.40
N ASP A 83 -6.68 -5.59 -14.51
CA ASP A 83 -5.82 -6.78 -14.60
C ASP A 83 -4.31 -6.46 -14.57
N SER A 84 -3.93 -5.25 -14.17
CA SER A 84 -2.53 -4.82 -14.23
C SER A 84 -1.65 -5.50 -13.17
N PRO A 85 -0.37 -5.75 -13.45
CA PRO A 85 0.61 -6.09 -12.43
C PRO A 85 0.65 -5.02 -11.33
N LEU A 86 0.82 -5.47 -10.10
CA LEU A 86 0.82 -4.64 -8.89
C LEU A 86 2.21 -4.68 -8.26
N VAL A 87 2.81 -3.50 -8.14
CA VAL A 87 4.18 -3.31 -7.69
C VAL A 87 4.16 -2.64 -6.32
N ALA A 88 4.70 -3.30 -5.31
CA ALA A 88 4.86 -2.75 -3.97
C ALA A 88 6.22 -3.16 -3.36
N HIS A 89 6.59 -2.56 -2.24
CA HIS A 89 7.82 -2.89 -1.53
C HIS A 89 7.52 -3.75 -0.32
N ASN A 90 7.90 -5.04 -0.35
CA ASN A 90 7.38 -6.07 0.55
C ASN A 90 5.91 -6.44 0.24
N ALA A 91 5.60 -6.58 -1.06
CA ALA A 91 4.22 -6.66 -1.58
C ALA A 91 3.33 -7.75 -0.94
N GLY A 92 3.93 -8.82 -0.40
CA GLY A 92 3.15 -9.85 0.31
C GLY A 92 2.39 -9.31 1.53
N PHE A 93 2.92 -8.26 2.17
CA PHE A 93 2.25 -7.56 3.25
C PHE A 93 0.96 -6.88 2.75
N ASP A 94 1.09 -6.01 1.75
CA ASP A 94 -0.03 -5.23 1.22
C ASP A 94 -1.11 -6.12 0.59
N PHE A 95 -0.70 -7.16 -0.17
CA PHE A 95 -1.62 -8.15 -0.71
C PHE A 95 -2.39 -8.88 0.40
N GLY A 96 -1.74 -9.17 1.53
CA GLY A 96 -2.39 -9.79 2.69
C GLY A 96 -3.53 -8.92 3.21
N PHE A 97 -3.31 -7.62 3.38
CA PHE A 97 -4.32 -6.69 3.84
C PHE A 97 -5.43 -6.46 2.81
N ILE A 98 -5.09 -6.22 1.55
CA ILE A 98 -6.06 -6.01 0.47
C ILE A 98 -6.97 -7.23 0.33
N ASN A 99 -6.41 -8.44 0.28
CA ASN A 99 -7.19 -9.66 0.12
C ASN A 99 -8.04 -9.99 1.34
N ALA A 100 -7.57 -9.66 2.55
CA ALA A 100 -8.38 -9.77 3.76
C ALA A 100 -9.59 -8.82 3.73
N GLU A 101 -9.42 -7.57 3.32
CA GLU A 101 -10.52 -6.61 3.19
C GLU A 101 -11.50 -7.01 2.06
N LEU A 102 -11.00 -7.46 0.91
CA LEU A 102 -11.85 -7.99 -0.18
C LEU A 102 -12.67 -9.19 0.28
N THR A 103 -12.05 -10.14 0.97
CA THR A 103 -12.74 -11.32 1.51
C THR A 103 -13.83 -10.92 2.51
N ARG A 104 -13.56 -9.95 3.39
CA ARG A 104 -14.57 -9.38 4.31
C ARG A 104 -15.75 -8.74 3.58
N CYS A 105 -15.51 -8.17 2.40
CA CYS A 105 -16.55 -7.61 1.54
C CYS A 105 -17.28 -8.67 0.69
N GLY A 106 -16.94 -9.96 0.81
CA GLY A 106 -17.48 -11.02 -0.05
C GLY A 106 -17.01 -10.93 -1.50
N MET A 107 -15.85 -10.32 -1.74
CA MET A 107 -15.24 -10.18 -3.06
C MET A 107 -14.07 -11.16 -3.23
N GLU A 108 -13.83 -11.55 -4.48
CA GLU A 108 -12.68 -12.40 -4.81
C GLU A 108 -11.35 -11.70 -4.49
N PRO A 109 -10.38 -12.41 -3.89
CA PRO A 109 -9.04 -11.90 -3.70
C PRO A 109 -8.35 -11.54 -5.02
N VAL A 110 -7.44 -10.56 -4.97
CA VAL A 110 -6.52 -10.28 -6.08
C VAL A 110 -5.53 -11.43 -6.20
N SER A 111 -5.42 -11.99 -7.42
CA SER A 111 -4.45 -13.06 -7.70
C SER A 111 -3.01 -12.62 -7.44
N THR A 112 -2.27 -13.45 -6.72
CA THR A 112 -0.84 -13.25 -6.43
C THR A 112 0.04 -13.36 -7.66
N ASP A 113 -0.46 -13.88 -8.79
CA ASP A 113 0.28 -13.91 -10.06
C ASP A 113 0.56 -12.50 -10.60
N ARG A 114 -0.19 -11.51 -10.13
CA ARG A 114 -0.01 -10.09 -10.46
C ARG A 114 1.03 -9.39 -9.58
N MET A 115 1.52 -10.05 -8.53
CA MET A 115 2.37 -9.45 -7.51
C MET A 115 3.82 -9.29 -7.99
N ILE A 116 4.33 -8.06 -7.89
CA ILE A 116 5.73 -7.74 -8.10
C ILE A 116 6.30 -7.15 -6.81
N ASP A 117 7.15 -7.93 -6.14
CA ASP A 117 7.77 -7.52 -4.88
C ASP A 117 9.15 -6.89 -5.11
N THR A 118 9.22 -5.57 -4.92
CA THR A 118 10.46 -4.83 -5.13
C THR A 118 11.50 -5.07 -4.03
N VAL A 119 11.13 -5.56 -2.83
CA VAL A 119 12.16 -5.90 -1.81
C VAL A 119 12.90 -7.18 -2.21
N ALA A 120 12.21 -8.15 -2.80
CA ALA A 120 12.84 -9.34 -3.37
C ALA A 120 13.80 -8.97 -4.52
N MET A 121 13.37 -8.09 -5.41
CA MET A 121 14.22 -7.55 -6.49
C MET A 121 15.45 -6.81 -5.94
N ALA A 122 15.26 -5.99 -4.92
CA ALA A 122 16.33 -5.24 -4.28
C ALA A 122 17.36 -6.17 -3.59
N ARG A 123 16.89 -7.21 -2.88
CA ARG A 123 17.75 -8.23 -2.26
C ARG A 123 18.59 -8.99 -3.28
N ALA A 124 18.01 -9.33 -4.43
CA ALA A 124 18.75 -9.97 -5.53
C ALA A 124 19.80 -9.04 -6.14
N ARG A 125 19.49 -7.75 -6.28
CA ARG A 125 20.39 -6.76 -6.87
C ARG A 125 21.50 -6.29 -5.92
N HIS A 126 21.20 -6.19 -4.62
CA HIS A 126 22.09 -5.69 -3.58
C HIS A 126 22.17 -6.69 -2.42
N PRO A 127 22.79 -7.86 -2.64
CA PRO A 127 22.90 -8.90 -1.63
C PRO A 127 23.70 -8.40 -0.42
N GLY A 128 23.21 -8.66 0.80
CA GLY A 128 23.85 -8.26 2.05
C GLY A 128 23.68 -6.78 2.43
N ALA A 129 23.06 -5.96 1.58
CA ALA A 129 22.81 -4.55 1.87
C ALA A 129 21.47 -4.33 2.60
N LYS A 130 21.30 -3.15 3.21
CA LYS A 130 19.99 -2.65 3.62
C LYS A 130 19.15 -2.39 2.36
N ASN A 131 17.95 -2.97 2.32
CA ASN A 131 17.05 -2.94 1.17
C ASN A 131 15.69 -2.30 1.50
N SER A 132 15.58 -1.52 2.58
CA SER A 132 14.39 -0.70 2.83
C SER A 132 14.25 0.42 1.80
N LEU A 133 13.05 0.95 1.60
CA LEU A 133 12.80 2.11 0.73
C LEU A 133 13.76 3.26 1.02
N ASP A 134 13.97 3.60 2.30
CA ASP A 134 14.91 4.63 2.74
C ASP A 134 16.35 4.40 2.29
N ALA A 135 16.82 3.15 2.42
CA ALA A 135 18.16 2.77 2.00
C ALA A 135 18.29 2.81 0.48
N LEU A 136 17.24 2.42 -0.25
CA LEU A 136 17.20 2.45 -1.71
C LEU A 136 17.14 3.87 -2.25
N CYS A 137 16.36 4.76 -1.64
CA CYS A 137 16.31 6.17 -2.02
C CYS A 137 17.69 6.82 -1.87
N THR A 138 18.35 6.59 -0.73
CA THR A 138 19.72 7.06 -0.48
C THR A 138 20.69 6.53 -1.53
N ARG A 139 20.60 5.23 -1.86
CA ARG A 139 21.46 4.57 -2.84
C ARG A 139 21.27 5.11 -4.27
N TYR A 140 20.04 5.41 -4.66
CA TYR A 140 19.69 5.86 -6.00
C TYR A 140 19.66 7.39 -6.14
N GLY A 141 20.04 8.13 -5.10
CA GLY A 141 20.03 9.60 -5.12
C GLY A 141 18.63 10.20 -5.24
N ILE A 142 17.61 9.49 -4.73
CA ILE A 142 16.23 9.96 -4.70
C ILE A 142 16.07 10.87 -3.46
N ASP A 143 15.70 12.12 -3.70
CA ASP A 143 15.43 13.06 -2.62
C ASP A 143 14.13 12.68 -1.89
N ARG A 144 14.19 12.72 -0.57
CA ARG A 144 13.08 12.43 0.36
C ARG A 144 12.78 13.62 1.27
N SER A 145 13.38 14.78 1.02
CA SER A 145 13.22 16.00 1.84
C SER A 145 11.75 16.43 1.98
N HIS A 146 10.90 16.05 1.02
CA HIS A 146 9.46 16.31 1.02
C HIS A 146 8.63 15.31 1.86
N ARG A 147 9.22 14.21 2.35
CA ARG A 147 8.55 13.23 3.24
C ARG A 147 8.76 13.58 4.71
N THR A 148 7.73 14.13 5.36
CA THR A 148 7.69 14.28 6.83
C THR A 148 7.11 13.07 7.56
N LEU A 149 6.27 12.25 6.90
CA LEU A 149 5.65 11.03 7.45
C LEU A 149 5.62 9.92 6.37
N HIS A 150 5.45 8.65 6.77
CA HIS A 150 5.08 7.57 5.84
C HIS A 150 3.62 7.77 5.44
N GLY A 151 3.37 7.79 4.13
CA GLY A 151 2.04 7.87 3.57
C GLY A 151 2.09 7.30 2.16
N ALA A 152 0.99 6.65 1.78
CA ALA A 152 1.00 5.75 0.62
C ALA A 152 1.19 6.44 -0.75
N LEU A 153 1.05 7.77 -0.81
CA LEU A 153 1.21 8.55 -2.05
C LEU A 153 2.30 9.64 -1.97
N LEU A 154 3.10 9.66 -0.90
CA LEU A 154 4.12 10.68 -0.63
C LEU A 154 5.48 10.36 -1.25
#